data_AF-A0A9D3M005-F1
#
_entry.id   AF-A0A9D3M005-F1
#
_cell.length_a   1.000
_cell.length_b   1.000
_cell.length_c   1.000
_cell.angle_alpha   90.00
_cell.angle_beta   90.00
_cell.angle_gamma   90.00
#
_symmetry.space_group_name_H-M   'P 1'
#
loop_
_entity.id
_entity.type
_entity.pdbx_description
1 polymer ?
#
loop_
_entity_poly.entity_id
_entity_poly.type
_entity_poly.pdbx_seq_one_letter_code
_entity_poly.pdbx_strand_id
1 'polypeptide(L)' 'MASGHTEKDSANQKLQFAPFCSALEAGFWHQLTQKKLNDYRLDESPRSIKGYYYNGDPAGLPTRLTLEFSAFDA' A
#
# COMPACT_ATOMS: atom_id res chain seq x y z
N MET A 1 15.07 -29.19 -37.70
CA MET A 1 14.81 -30.21 -36.67
C MET A 1 14.63 -29.48 -35.35
N ALA A 2 13.51 -29.72 -34.69
CA ALA A 2 13.02 -28.91 -33.57
C ALA A 2 13.86 -29.13 -32.30
N SER A 3 14.38 -28.03 -31.73
CA SER A 3 14.89 -28.01 -30.36
C SER A 3 13.70 -27.93 -29.40
N GLY A 4 13.62 -28.91 -28.48
CA GLY A 4 12.53 -29.08 -27.54
C GLY A 4 12.27 -27.85 -26.67
N HIS A 5 11.00 -27.45 -26.58
CA HIS A 5 10.52 -26.59 -25.51
C HIS A 5 10.39 -27.42 -24.24
N THR A 6 11.23 -27.07 -23.27
CA THR A 6 11.26 -27.55 -21.90
C THR A 6 9.87 -27.49 -21.26
N GLU A 7 9.39 -28.64 -20.81
CA GLU A 7 8.19 -28.82 -19.99
C GLU A 7 8.21 -27.88 -18.77
N LYS A 8 7.15 -27.09 -18.63
CA LYS A 8 6.87 -26.27 -17.45
C LYS A 8 6.67 -27.18 -16.23
N ASP A 9 7.66 -27.20 -15.35
CA ASP A 9 7.57 -27.73 -13.99
C ASP A 9 6.37 -27.08 -13.27
N SER A 10 5.25 -27.80 -13.23
CA SER A 10 3.98 -27.35 -12.65
C SER A 10 3.80 -27.88 -11.23
N ALA A 11 4.88 -28.39 -10.61
CA ALA A 11 4.80 -29.19 -9.38
C ALA A 11 5.18 -28.44 -8.09
N ASN A 12 5.43 -27.12 -8.15
CA ASN A 12 5.69 -26.32 -6.95
C ASN A 12 5.29 -24.84 -7.11
N GLN A 13 4.12 -24.58 -7.69
CA GLN A 13 3.58 -23.21 -7.74
C GLN A 13 3.10 -22.79 -6.35
N LYS A 14 4.01 -22.26 -5.55
CA LYS A 14 3.70 -21.63 -4.27
C LYS A 14 2.82 -20.42 -4.53
N LEU A 15 1.74 -20.29 -3.76
CA LEU A 15 0.84 -19.14 -3.80
C LEU A 15 1.65 -17.84 -3.63
N GLN A 16 1.58 -16.95 -4.62
CA GLN A 16 2.24 -15.64 -4.58
C GLN A 16 1.23 -14.57 -4.19
N PHE A 17 1.63 -13.68 -3.29
CA PHE A 17 0.83 -12.55 -2.87
C PHE A 17 1.40 -11.28 -3.50
N ALA A 18 0.52 -10.43 -4.05
CA ALA A 18 0.93 -9.11 -4.53
C ALA A 18 1.13 -8.17 -3.34
N PRO A 19 2.26 -7.46 -3.23
CA PRO A 19 2.46 -6.48 -2.18
C PRO A 19 1.54 -5.27 -2.39
N PHE A 20 1.14 -4.63 -1.29
CA PHE A 20 0.49 -3.33 -1.34
C PHE A 20 1.53 -2.24 -1.65
N CYS A 21 1.17 -1.31 -2.53
CA CYS A 21 1.94 -0.09 -2.74
C CYS A 21 1.28 1.06 -1.98
N SER A 22 1.99 1.60 -0.98
CA SER A 22 1.54 2.78 -0.25
C SER A 22 1.73 4.04 -1.11
N ALA A 23 0.66 4.79 -1.31
CA ALA A 23 0.65 6.09 -1.94
C ALA A 23 0.22 7.13 -0.90
N LEU A 24 1.08 8.12 -0.67
CA LEU A 24 0.79 9.22 0.25
C LEU A 24 0.38 10.44 -0.56
N GLU A 25 -0.77 11.01 -0.25
CA GLU A 25 -1.24 12.24 -0.84
C GLU A 25 -0.57 13.47 -0.19
N ALA A 26 -0.52 14.61 -0.88
CA ALA A 26 0.03 15.83 -0.29
C ALA A 26 -0.77 16.28 0.95
N GLY A 27 -2.10 16.08 0.96
CA GLY A 27 -2.96 16.36 2.11
C GLY A 27 -2.56 15.62 3.38
N PHE A 28 -2.04 14.39 3.25
CA PHE A 28 -1.54 13.60 4.38
C PHE A 28 -0.38 14.31 5.10
N TRP A 29 0.61 14.81 4.35
CA TRP A 29 1.78 15.50 4.93
C TRP A 29 1.39 16.81 5.62
N HIS A 30 0.44 17.55 5.04
CA HIS A 30 -0.07 18.78 5.62
C HIS A 30 -0.76 18.51 6.96
N GLN A 31 -1.63 17.49 7.00
CA GLN A 31 -2.37 17.15 8.21
C GLN A 31 -1.48 16.52 9.28
N LEU A 32 -0.48 15.72 8.88
CA LEU A 32 0.54 15.21 9.78
C LEU A 32 1.32 16.35 10.44
N THR A 33 1.74 17.36 9.67
CA THR A 33 2.47 18.52 10.19
C THR A 33 1.60 19.36 11.12
N GLN A 34 0.34 19.61 10.74
CA GLN A 34 -0.62 20.34 11.55
C GLN A 34 -0.92 19.64 12.87
N LYS A 35 -1.25 18.34 12.83
CA LYS A 35 -1.45 17.60 14.08
C LYS A 35 -0.15 17.53 14.89
N LYS A 36 1.02 17.34 14.25
CA LYS A 36 2.30 17.26 14.97
C LYS A 36 2.56 18.50 15.83
N LEU A 37 2.27 19.68 15.28
CA LEU A 37 2.41 20.96 15.98
C LEU A 37 1.33 21.18 17.05
N ASN A 38 0.08 20.83 16.75
CA ASN A 38 -1.05 21.15 17.63
C ASN A 38 -1.29 20.11 18.74
N ASP A 39 -1.32 18.82 18.39
CA ASP A 39 -1.73 17.73 19.26
C ASP A 39 -0.56 16.86 19.75
N TYR A 40 0.42 16.58 18.88
CA TYR A 40 1.47 15.62 19.26
C TYR A 40 2.55 16.26 20.12
N ARG A 41 3.04 17.48 19.84
CA ARG A 41 4.12 18.12 20.62
C ARG A 41 5.34 17.19 20.86
N LEU A 42 5.36 16.45 21.98
CA LEU A 42 6.38 15.47 22.40
C LEU A 42 5.84 14.04 22.54
N ASP A 43 4.56 13.81 22.26
CA ASP A 43 3.88 12.53 22.33
C ASP A 43 4.16 11.72 21.07
N GLU A 44 4.97 10.67 21.19
CA GLU A 44 5.25 9.69 20.14
C GLU A 44 4.26 8.51 20.16
N SER A 45 3.10 8.69 20.80
CA SER A 45 2.11 7.61 20.91
C SER A 45 1.64 7.15 19.52
N PRO A 46 1.53 5.82 19.30
CA PRO A 46 1.07 5.29 18.03
C PRO A 46 -0.37 5.75 17.77
N ARG A 47 -0.64 6.28 16.56
CA ARG A 47 -1.99 6.67 16.17
C ARG A 47 -2.53 5.79 15.07
N SER A 48 -3.76 5.35 15.28
CA SER A 48 -4.52 4.64 14.26
C SER A 48 -4.82 5.59 13.11
N ILE A 49 -4.36 5.22 11.92
CA ILE A 49 -4.69 5.90 10.67
C ILE A 49 -5.49 4.94 9.78
N LYS A 50 -6.42 5.48 9.01
CA LYS A 50 -7.21 4.72 8.02
C LYS A 50 -6.77 5.11 6.61
N GLY A 51 -6.68 4.13 5.72
CA GLY A 51 -6.32 4.35 4.32
C GLY A 51 -7.35 3.76 3.40
N TYR A 52 -7.47 4.34 2.21
CA TYR A 52 -8.34 3.83 1.16
C TYR A 52 -7.50 2.96 0.24
N TYR A 53 -7.85 1.69 0.12
CA TYR A 53 -7.25 0.82 -0.88
C TYR A 53 -8.22 0.67 -2.05
N TYR A 54 -7.67 0.59 -3.25
CA TYR A 54 -8.43 0.31 -4.46
C TYR A 54 -7.87 -0.94 -5.13
N ASN A 55 -8.77 -1.84 -5.53
CA ASN A 55 -8.44 -3.13 -6.15
C ASN A 55 -8.96 -3.26 -7.59
N GLY A 56 -9.34 -2.14 -8.23
CA GLY A 56 -9.83 -2.15 -9.61
C GLY A 56 -8.73 -1.95 -10.67
N ASP A 57 -7.46 -2.03 -10.28
CA ASP A 57 -6.34 -1.98 -11.22
C ASP A 57 -6.27 -3.27 -12.07
N PRO A 58 -5.81 -3.17 -13.34
CA PRO A 58 -5.68 -4.34 -14.21
C PRO A 58 -4.76 -5.40 -13.62
N ALA A 59 -5.08 -6.67 -13.92
CA ALA A 59 -4.34 -7.84 -13.42
C ALA A 59 -2.84 -7.71 -13.74
N GLY A 60 -2.02 -7.65 -12.69
CA GLY A 60 -0.55 -7.51 -12.79
C GLY A 60 0.02 -6.26 -12.14
N LEU A 61 -0.82 -5.31 -11.71
CA LEU A 61 -0.37 -4.17 -10.91
C LEU A 61 -0.59 -4.40 -9.40
N PRO A 62 0.36 -4.00 -8.54
CA PRO A 62 0.18 -4.07 -7.10
C PRO A 62 -0.95 -3.13 -6.67
N THR A 63 -1.81 -3.60 -5.77
CA THR A 63 -2.93 -2.81 -5.23
C THR A 63 -2.41 -1.56 -4.53
N ARG A 64 -2.95 -0.40 -4.89
CA ARG A 64 -2.55 0.89 -4.32
C ARG A 64 -3.37 1.19 -3.06
N LEU A 65 -2.66 1.39 -1.95
CA LEU A 65 -3.20 1.90 -0.70
C LEU A 65 -2.90 3.40 -0.64
N THR A 66 -3.92 4.25 -0.79
CA THR A 66 -3.79 5.69 -0.71
C THR A 66 -4.13 6.20 0.70
N LEU A 67 -3.24 7.02 1.26
CA LEU A 67 -3.45 7.74 2.50
C LEU A 67 -3.65 9.23 2.20
N GLU A 68 -4.79 9.77 2.61
CA GLU A 68 -5.18 11.16 2.42
C GLU A 68 -5.25 11.91 3.75
N PHE A 69 -5.64 13.19 3.69
CA PHE A 69 -5.88 14.05 4.83
C PHE A 69 -6.84 13.40 5.86
N SER A 70 -7.91 12.75 5.38
CA SER A 70 -8.90 12.04 6.21
C SER A 70 -8.35 10.79 6.92
N ALA A 71 -7.12 10.37 6.64
CA ALA A 71 -6.51 9.21 7.30
C ALA A 71 -6.41 9.35 8.82
N PHE A 72 -6.40 10.59 9.33
CA PHE A 72 -6.33 10.89 10.76
C PHE A 72 -7.69 11.17 11.41
N ASP A 73 -8.78 11.15 10.64
CA ASP A 73 -10.16 11.35 11.09
C ASP A 73 -10.85 9.97 11.18
N ALA A 74 -11.47 9.67 12.32
CA ALA A 74 -11.88 8.32 12.70
C ALA A 74 -13.32 8.00 12.31
#